data_AF-A0A7C9AA70-F1
#
_entry.id   AF-A0A7C9AA70-F1
#
_cell.length_a   1.000
_cell.length_b   1.000
_cell.length_c   1.000
_cell.angle_alpha   90.00
_cell.angle_beta   90.00
_cell.angle_gamma   90.00
#
_symmetry.space_group_name_H-M   'P 1'
#
loop_
_entity.id
_entity.type
_entity.pdbx_description
1 polymer ?
#
loop_
_entity_poly.entity_id
_entity_poly.type
_entity_poly.pdbx_seq_one_letter_code
_entity_poly.pdbx_strand_id
1 'polypeptide(L)'
;PRSVVYVSFGSMACLPNTQMEELAWGLKACGYDFLWVVRASEEDKLPSGFAEEVRQTGLLVGWSPQLEVLANEAIGCFFTHCGWNSTVEAVSLGVPMIGMPQWTDQPMNAKLIQDFWKVGVRVEVDNDGLVTRKEIEDRIKEVMVG
;
A
#
# COMPACT_ATOMS: atom_id res chain seq x y z
N PRO A 1 -15.80 9.15 4.76
CA PRO A 1 -14.75 8.77 5.73
C PRO A 1 -14.31 7.32 5.48
N ARG A 2 -13.03 7.00 5.69
CA ARG A 2 -12.44 5.67 5.51
C ARG A 2 -12.76 5.00 4.16
N SER A 3 -12.62 5.76 3.07
CA SER A 3 -12.95 5.30 1.71
C SER A 3 -11.74 5.25 0.78
N VAL A 4 -10.59 5.76 1.20
CA VAL A 4 -9.38 5.87 0.37
C VAL A 4 -8.27 4.96 0.92
N VAL A 5 -7.64 4.19 0.03
CA VAL A 5 -6.42 3.43 0.32
C VAL A 5 -5.22 4.33 0.06
N TYR A 6 -4.40 4.58 1.09
CA TYR A 6 -3.11 5.24 0.89
C TYR A 6 -2.02 4.20 0.64
N VAL A 7 -1.20 4.38 -0.40
CA VAL A 7 -0.16 3.43 -0.80
C VAL A 7 1.19 4.13 -0.87
N SER A 8 2.16 3.68 -0.07
CA SER A 8 3.53 4.22 -0.09
C SER A 8 4.56 3.20 0.40
N PHE A 9 5.60 2.99 -0.40
CA PHE A 9 6.72 2.10 -0.08
C PHE A 9 7.97 2.87 0.38
N GLY A 10 7.80 4.12 0.83
CA GLY A 10 8.89 4.95 1.30
C GLY A 10 9.86 5.37 0.18
N SER A 11 11.05 5.81 0.59
CA SER A 11 12.03 6.43 -0.32
C SER A 11 12.97 5.44 -1.02
N MET A 12 13.11 4.23 -0.48
CA MET A 12 14.14 3.27 -0.92
C MET A 12 13.60 2.04 -1.66
N ALA A 13 12.28 1.81 -1.65
CA ALA A 13 11.71 0.62 -2.27
C ALA A 13 11.69 0.68 -3.79
N CYS A 14 12.37 -0.28 -4.39
CA CYS A 14 12.40 -0.52 -5.82
C CYS A 14 11.67 -1.84 -6.06
N LEU A 15 10.43 -1.78 -6.54
CA LEU A 15 9.67 -2.98 -6.84
C LEU A 15 10.08 -3.51 -8.22
N PRO A 16 10.18 -4.84 -8.42
CA PRO A 16 10.28 -5.41 -9.75
C PRO A 16 9.10 -5.00 -10.63
N ASN A 17 9.28 -4.90 -11.94
CA ASN A 17 8.21 -4.51 -12.87
C ASN A 17 6.98 -5.42 -12.74
N THR A 18 7.20 -6.73 -12.57
CA THR A 18 6.14 -7.71 -12.33
C THR A 18 5.34 -7.40 -11.07
N GLN A 19 6.01 -7.01 -9.98
CA GLN A 19 5.33 -6.65 -8.74
C GLN A 19 4.60 -5.30 -8.82
N MET A 20 5.14 -4.33 -9.57
CA MET A 20 4.44 -3.07 -9.86
C MET A 20 3.17 -3.31 -10.67
N GLU A 21 3.21 -4.23 -11.64
CA GLU A 21 2.04 -4.61 -12.42
C GLU A 21 0.97 -5.29 -11.56
N GLU A 22 1.34 -6.26 -10.71
CA GLU A 22 0.39 -6.89 -9.79
C GLU A 22 -0.24 -5.87 -8.82
N LEU A 23 0.57 -4.94 -8.29
CA LEU A 23 0.10 -3.88 -7.41
C LEU A 23 -0.89 -2.94 -8.12
N ALA A 24 -0.55 -2.47 -9.32
CA ALA A 24 -1.40 -1.58 -10.11
C ALA A 24 -2.78 -2.21 -10.38
N TRP A 25 -2.79 -3.47 -10.85
CA TRP A 25 -4.04 -4.14 -11.17
C TRP A 25 -4.84 -4.57 -9.93
N GLY A 26 -4.16 -4.90 -8.83
CA GLY A 26 -4.82 -5.19 -7.55
C GLY A 26 -5.52 -3.95 -6.97
N LEU A 27 -4.86 -2.79 -7.02
CA LEU A 27 -5.46 -1.51 -6.61
C LEU A 27 -6.69 -1.16 -7.45
N LYS A 28 -6.62 -1.35 -8.78
CA LYS A 28 -7.79 -1.13 -9.64
C LYS A 28 -8.94 -2.11 -9.31
N ALA A 29 -8.62 -3.39 -9.11
CA ALA A 29 -9.63 -4.43 -8.87
C ALA A 29 -10.32 -4.30 -7.49
N CYS A 30 -9.67 -3.68 -6.50
CA CYS A 30 -10.24 -3.54 -5.17
C CYS A 30 -11.51 -2.68 -5.14
N GLY A 31 -11.68 -1.77 -6.11
CA GLY A 31 -12.88 -0.93 -6.25
C GLY A 31 -12.97 0.23 -5.25
N TYR A 32 -11.93 0.47 -4.44
CA TYR A 32 -11.81 1.65 -3.59
C TYR A 32 -11.01 2.74 -4.28
N ASP A 33 -11.26 3.99 -3.88
CA ASP A 33 -10.41 5.10 -4.28
C ASP A 33 -9.01 4.94 -3.65
N PHE A 34 -7.96 5.37 -4.34
CA PHE A 34 -6.61 5.25 -3.80
C PHE A 34 -5.72 6.45 -4.12
N LEU A 35 -4.81 6.74 -3.19
CA LEU A 35 -3.69 7.66 -3.38
C LEU A 35 -2.41 6.84 -3.35
N TRP A 36 -1.72 6.75 -4.48
CA TRP A 36 -0.49 5.97 -4.59
C TRP A 36 0.72 6.85 -4.88
N VAL A 37 1.69 6.80 -3.97
CA VAL A 37 3.00 7.43 -4.16
C VAL A 37 3.85 6.57 -5.09
N VAL A 38 3.97 7.00 -6.35
CA VAL A 38 4.85 6.41 -7.36
C VAL A 38 5.98 7.39 -7.64
N ARG A 39 7.17 7.10 -7.11
CA ARG A 39 8.33 7.99 -7.29
C ARG A 39 8.72 8.04 -8.77
N ALA A 40 9.30 9.17 -9.20
CA ALA A 40 9.76 9.35 -10.59
C ALA A 40 10.70 8.25 -11.10
N SER A 41 11.46 7.60 -10.19
CA SER A 41 12.35 6.47 -10.53
C SER A 41 11.62 5.14 -10.79
N GLU A 42 10.32 5.06 -10.50
CA GLU A 42 9.49 3.87 -10.63
C GLU A 42 8.33 4.08 -11.62
N GLU A 43 8.14 5.30 -12.13
CA GLU A 43 7.01 5.68 -12.99
C GLU A 43 7.03 4.91 -14.32
N ASP A 44 8.22 4.60 -14.83
CA ASP A 44 8.44 3.80 -16.05
C ASP A 44 8.02 2.33 -15.90
N LYS A 45 7.80 1.87 -14.66
CA LYS A 45 7.35 0.50 -14.35
C LYS A 45 5.83 0.37 -14.30
N LEU A 46 5.09 1.48 -14.34
CA LEU A 46 3.64 1.42 -14.38
C LEU A 46 3.17 0.73 -15.67
N PRO A 47 2.12 -0.12 -15.62
CA PRO A 47 1.56 -0.70 -16.83
C PRO A 47 1.12 0.39 -17.81
N SER A 48 1.32 0.12 -19.11
CA SER A 48 0.95 1.07 -20.16
C SER A 48 -0.54 1.44 -20.08
N GLY A 49 -0.84 2.73 -20.08
CA GLY A 49 -2.22 3.24 -20.00
C GLY A 49 -2.83 3.25 -18.59
N PHE A 50 -2.15 2.70 -17.58
CA PHE A 50 -2.71 2.56 -16.23
C PHE A 50 -3.18 3.89 -15.62
N ALA A 51 -2.38 4.95 -15.73
CA ALA A 51 -2.72 6.28 -15.20
C ALA A 51 -4.03 6.84 -15.78
N GLU A 52 -4.30 6.62 -17.07
CA GLU A 52 -5.54 7.03 -17.72
C GLU A 52 -6.72 6.17 -17.26
N GLU A 53 -6.51 4.85 -17.13
CA GLU A 53 -7.55 3.93 -16.71
C GLU A 53 -8.07 4.18 -15.29
N VAL A 54 -7.20 4.66 -14.39
CA VAL A 54 -7.56 4.92 -13.00
C VAL A 54 -7.84 6.39 -12.71
N ARG A 55 -7.85 7.27 -13.71
CA ARG A 55 -7.96 8.74 -13.51
C ARG A 55 -9.17 9.20 -12.69
N GLN A 56 -10.22 8.38 -12.60
CA GLN A 56 -11.43 8.68 -11.83
C GLN A 56 -11.41 8.13 -10.39
N THR A 57 -10.60 7.13 -10.09
CA THR A 57 -10.58 6.41 -8.80
C THR A 57 -9.20 6.41 -8.13
N GLY A 58 -8.15 6.73 -8.86
CA GLY A 58 -6.76 6.70 -8.41
C GLY A 58 -6.08 8.05 -8.63
N LEU A 59 -5.36 8.50 -7.60
CA LEU A 59 -4.45 9.63 -7.69
C LEU A 59 -3.01 9.12 -7.56
N LEU A 60 -2.22 9.29 -8.61
CA LEU A 60 -0.79 8.94 -8.64
C LEU A 60 0.04 10.20 -8.40
N VAL A 61 0.96 10.15 -7.43
CA VAL A 61 1.83 11.29 -7.08
C VAL A 61 3.27 10.86 -6.87
N GLY A 62 4.22 11.73 -7.20
CA GLY A 62 5.65 11.47 -6.96
C GLY A 62 6.07 11.49 -5.49
N TRP A 63 5.31 12.23 -4.67
CA TRP A 63 5.55 12.43 -3.24
C TRP A 63 4.26 12.88 -2.56
N SER A 64 4.14 12.64 -1.26
CA SER A 64 3.02 13.09 -0.44
C SER A 64 3.48 13.53 0.96
N PRO A 65 2.81 14.50 1.61
CA PRO A 65 3.00 14.79 3.02
C PRO A 65 2.35 13.69 3.87
N GLN A 66 3.04 12.55 3.99
CA GLN A 66 2.48 11.28 4.49
C GLN A 66 1.73 11.42 5.82
N LEU A 67 2.29 12.14 6.79
CA LEU A 67 1.66 12.34 8.10
C LEU A 67 0.31 13.09 7.98
N GLU A 68 0.23 14.11 7.13
CA GLU A 68 -1.01 14.86 6.89
C GLU A 68 -2.03 14.02 6.12
N VAL A 69 -1.57 13.20 5.17
CA VAL A 69 -2.42 12.25 4.45
C VAL A 69 -3.01 11.23 5.41
N LEU A 70 -2.18 10.60 6.25
CA LEU A 70 -2.64 9.61 7.24
C LEU A 70 -3.60 10.21 8.27
N ALA A 71 -3.48 11.51 8.58
CA ALA A 71 -4.38 12.19 9.50
C ALA A 71 -5.74 12.54 8.88
N ASN A 72 -5.92 12.35 7.57
CA ASN A 72 -7.16 12.66 6.88
C ASN A 72 -8.22 11.57 7.10
N GLU A 73 -9.43 11.96 7.51
CA GLU A 73 -10.55 11.03 7.78
C GLU A 73 -11.01 10.21 6.55
N ALA A 74 -10.63 10.61 5.33
CA ALA A 74 -10.90 9.83 4.13
C ALA A 74 -10.04 8.57 4.04
N ILE A 75 -8.85 8.53 4.67
CA ILE A 75 -7.99 7.35 4.64
C ILE A 75 -8.65 6.22 5.45
N GLY A 76 -8.89 5.11 4.76
CA GLY A 76 -9.40 3.88 5.36
C GLY A 76 -8.29 2.96 5.82
N CYS A 77 -7.22 2.83 5.03
CA CYS A 77 -6.06 2.03 5.38
C CYS A 77 -4.78 2.52 4.70
N PHE A 78 -3.65 2.03 5.20
CA PHE A 78 -2.32 2.31 4.68
C PHE A 78 -1.62 1.04 4.17
N PHE A 79 -1.46 0.94 2.86
CA PHE A 79 -0.65 -0.09 2.21
C PHE A 79 0.83 0.33 2.21
N THR A 80 1.66 -0.39 2.96
CA THR A 80 2.99 0.07 3.35
C THR A 80 4.05 -1.02 3.28
N HIS A 81 5.28 -0.59 3.03
CA HIS A 81 6.49 -1.40 3.19
C HIS A 81 6.86 -1.70 4.66
N CYS A 82 6.10 -1.20 5.65
CA CYS A 82 6.37 -1.41 7.08
C CYS A 82 7.72 -0.84 7.58
N GLY A 83 8.21 0.25 6.97
CA GLY A 83 9.32 1.02 7.54
C GLY A 83 8.94 1.58 8.93
N TRP A 84 9.90 1.64 9.85
CA TRP A 84 9.62 1.99 11.25
C TRP A 84 8.93 3.34 11.43
N ASN A 85 9.42 4.41 10.78
CA ASN A 85 8.83 5.73 10.88
C ASN A 85 7.36 5.74 10.40
N SER A 86 7.11 5.16 9.23
CA SER A 86 5.77 5.08 8.65
C SER A 86 4.82 4.23 9.50
N THR A 87 5.35 3.19 10.14
CA THR A 87 4.60 2.36 11.09
C THR A 87 4.21 3.16 12.32
N VAL A 88 5.13 3.93 12.91
CA VAL A 88 4.86 4.76 14.08
C VAL A 88 3.82 5.84 13.76
N GLU A 89 3.90 6.49 12.59
CA GLU A 89 2.90 7.48 12.15
C GLU A 89 1.49 6.86 12.07
N ALA A 90 1.36 5.72 11.39
CA ALA A 90 0.08 5.05 11.19
C ALA A 90 -0.53 4.56 12.52
N VAL A 91 0.29 3.94 13.39
CA VAL A 91 -0.16 3.52 14.73
C VAL A 91 -0.60 4.72 15.57
N SER A 92 0.16 5.82 15.54
CA SER A 92 -0.17 7.03 16.32
C SER A 92 -1.49 7.67 15.89
N LEU A 93 -1.85 7.51 14.61
CA LEU A 93 -3.09 8.05 14.05
C LEU A 93 -4.24 7.03 13.99
N GLY A 94 -4.00 5.78 14.44
CA GLY A 94 -5.01 4.73 14.42
C GLY A 94 -5.41 4.27 13.02
N VAL A 95 -4.52 4.40 12.03
CA VAL A 95 -4.77 3.97 10.65
C VAL A 95 -4.39 2.50 10.51
N PRO A 96 -5.32 1.61 10.11
CA PRO A 96 -5.01 0.20 9.92
C PRO A 96 -4.10 0.01 8.70
N MET A 97 -3.23 -1.00 8.76
CA MET A 97 -2.17 -1.20 7.77
C MET A 97 -2.33 -2.51 6.97
N ILE A 98 -1.89 -2.47 5.72
CA ILE A 98 -1.62 -3.65 4.90
C ILE A 98 -0.11 -3.67 4.65
N GLY A 99 0.57 -4.62 5.28
CA GLY A 99 2.01 -4.73 5.24
C GLY A 99 2.51 -5.58 4.07
N MET A 100 3.34 -4.98 3.23
CA MET A 100 4.10 -5.65 2.17
C MET A 100 5.59 -5.33 2.36
N PRO A 101 6.26 -5.97 3.34
CA PRO A 101 7.64 -5.67 3.69
C PRO A 101 8.61 -6.02 2.56
N GLN A 102 9.71 -5.27 2.44
CA GLN A 102 10.68 -5.44 1.37
C GLN A 102 12.03 -5.98 1.86
N TRP A 103 12.68 -5.32 2.83
CA TRP A 103 13.98 -5.77 3.38
C TRP A 103 14.21 -5.28 4.82
N THR A 104 15.40 -5.60 5.37
CA THR A 104 15.86 -5.24 6.73
C THR A 104 14.89 -5.66 7.84
N ASP A 105 14.42 -4.70 8.61
CA ASP A 105 13.54 -4.81 9.77
C ASP A 105 12.05 -4.87 9.37
N GLN A 106 11.72 -4.52 8.13
CA GLN A 106 10.34 -4.43 7.66
C GLN A 106 9.54 -5.74 7.86
N PRO A 107 10.07 -6.95 7.61
CA PRO A 107 9.34 -8.19 7.88
C PRO A 107 9.00 -8.39 9.35
N MET A 108 9.88 -7.96 10.26
CA MET A 108 9.63 -7.99 11.70
C MET A 108 8.59 -6.95 12.10
N ASN A 109 8.65 -5.73 11.53
CA ASN A 109 7.64 -4.70 11.76
C ASN A 109 6.25 -5.19 11.27
N ALA A 110 6.17 -5.82 10.10
CA ALA A 110 4.93 -6.41 9.59
C ALA A 110 4.37 -7.50 10.54
N LYS A 111 5.25 -8.31 11.14
CA LYS A 111 4.86 -9.29 12.17
C LYS A 111 4.30 -8.62 13.43
N LEU A 112 4.89 -7.51 13.88
CA LEU A 112 4.37 -6.75 15.02
C LEU A 112 2.99 -6.16 14.73
N ILE A 113 2.83 -5.55 13.54
CA ILE A 113 1.57 -4.97 13.07
C ILE A 113 0.44 -6.01 13.09
N GLN A 114 0.69 -7.20 12.52
CA GLN A 114 -0.31 -8.25 12.38
C GLN A 114 -0.53 -9.04 13.68
N ASP A 115 0.53 -9.62 14.23
CA ASP A 115 0.38 -10.68 15.24
C ASP A 115 0.30 -10.11 16.66
N PHE A 116 0.97 -8.99 16.92
CA PHE A 116 1.11 -8.44 18.27
C PHE A 116 0.16 -7.28 18.54
N TRP A 117 0.26 -6.21 17.74
CA TRP A 117 -0.60 -5.04 17.89
C TRP A 117 -2.00 -5.25 17.30
N LYS A 118 -2.13 -6.15 16.32
CA LYS A 118 -3.40 -6.46 15.64
C LYS A 118 -4.06 -5.22 15.03
N VAL A 119 -3.24 -4.39 14.40
CA VAL A 119 -3.65 -3.12 13.76
C VAL A 119 -3.51 -3.19 12.23
N GLY A 120 -3.41 -4.39 11.68
CA GLY A 120 -3.26 -4.58 10.25
C GLY A 120 -3.07 -6.05 9.88
N VAL A 121 -2.89 -6.28 8.58
CA VAL A 121 -2.62 -7.59 7.99
C VAL A 121 -1.33 -7.52 7.18
N ARG A 122 -0.71 -8.68 6.94
CA ARG A 122 0.43 -8.80 6.03
C ARG A 122 -0.02 -9.56 4.78
N VAL A 123 0.47 -9.14 3.63
CA VAL A 123 0.25 -9.86 2.37
C VAL A 123 1.00 -11.19 2.37
N GLU A 124 0.43 -12.18 1.72
CA GLU A 124 1.11 -13.44 1.41
C GLU A 124 1.83 -13.36 0.05
N VAL A 125 2.95 -14.09 -0.06
CA VAL A 125 3.72 -14.23 -1.30
C VAL A 125 3.48 -15.61 -1.89
N ASP A 126 3.38 -15.67 -3.22
CA ASP A 126 3.28 -16.95 -3.92
C ASP A 126 4.64 -17.67 -4.02
N ASN A 127 4.65 -18.82 -4.71
CA ASN A 127 5.85 -19.64 -4.89
C ASN A 127 6.96 -18.94 -5.69
N ASP A 128 6.62 -17.91 -6.47
CA ASP A 128 7.56 -17.10 -7.26
C ASP A 128 8.00 -15.83 -6.49
N GLY A 129 7.54 -15.67 -5.25
CA GLY A 129 7.85 -14.53 -4.40
C GLY A 129 7.05 -13.27 -4.76
N LEU A 130 5.96 -13.39 -5.51
CA LEU A 130 5.10 -12.29 -5.90
C LEU A 130 3.90 -12.18 -4.95
N VAL A 131 3.57 -10.94 -4.62
CA VAL A 131 2.27 -10.61 -4.05
C VAL A 131 1.31 -10.41 -5.23
N THR A 132 0.42 -11.37 -5.43
CA THR A 132 -0.52 -11.35 -6.56
C THR A 132 -1.53 -10.22 -6.44
N ARG A 133 -2.04 -9.72 -7.57
CA ARG A 133 -3.11 -8.70 -7.63
C ARG A 133 -4.35 -9.12 -6.86
N LYS A 134 -4.64 -10.43 -6.85
CA LYS A 134 -5.74 -11.01 -6.08
C LYS A 134 -5.49 -10.87 -4.58
N GLU A 135 -4.28 -11.20 -4.13
CA GLU A 135 -3.92 -11.02 -2.71
C GLU A 135 -4.01 -9.54 -2.31
N ILE A 136 -3.51 -8.62 -3.14
CA ILE A 136 -3.65 -7.17 -2.91
C ILE A 136 -5.13 -6.76 -2.80
N GLU A 137 -5.96 -7.18 -3.74
CA GLU A 137 -7.40 -6.93 -3.74
C GLU A 137 -8.07 -7.46 -2.46
N ASP A 138 -7.79 -8.72 -2.11
CA ASP A 138 -8.39 -9.42 -0.98
C ASP A 138 -7.98 -8.76 0.35
N ARG A 139 -6.69 -8.44 0.55
CA ARG A 139 -6.21 -7.74 1.77
C ARG A 139 -6.79 -6.33 1.88
N ILE A 140 -6.91 -5.60 0.77
CA ILE A 140 -7.54 -4.27 0.78
C ILE A 140 -8.99 -4.38 1.20
N LYS A 141 -9.76 -5.27 0.58
CA LYS A 141 -11.18 -5.48 0.92
C LYS A 141 -11.35 -5.91 2.38
N GLU A 142 -10.51 -6.81 2.88
CA GLU A 142 -10.53 -7.25 4.27
C GLU A 142 -10.37 -6.06 5.24
N VAL A 143 -9.35 -5.22 5.03
CA VAL A 143 -9.08 -4.09 5.94
C VAL A 143 -10.09 -2.95 5.78
N MET A 144 -10.56 -2.69 4.56
CA MET A 144 -11.49 -1.59 4.28
C MET A 144 -12.93 -1.88 4.72
N VAL A 145 -13.34 -3.15 4.81
CA VAL A 145 -14.68 -3.53 5.29
C VAL A 145 -14.79 -3.38 6.81
N GLY A 146 -13.70 -3.59 7.55
CA GLY A 146 -13.61 -3.32 9.00
C GLY A 146 -14.62 -4.07 9.85
#